data_AF-A0A978TU19-F1
#
_entry.id   AF-A0A978TU19-F1
#
_cell.length_a   1.000
_cell.length_b   1.000
_cell.length_c   1.000
_cell.angle_alpha   90.00
_cell.angle_beta   90.00
_cell.angle_gamma   90.00
#
_symmetry.space_group_name_H-M   'P 1'
#
loop_
_entity.id
_entity.type
_entity.pdbx_description
1 polymer ?
#
loop_
_entity_poly.entity_id
_entity_poly.type
_entity_poly.pdbx_seq_one_letter_code
_entity_poly.pdbx_strand_id
1 'polypeptide(L)'
;MRLSITFDSTPVSALLRRSFATMAATAGGLTLTVSAPVSAIEIPVSQADYESCAGDLLASGIASDLVAASCGTVFRPQDLGSCVVDIAENTPVDVIEALSNCRQVRRPLELATCVTHIHTMTKDPAIGEVLDRCRRSLLPERFANCVVGVSNPINDPKFQIPPSEAMRSCIDAPDLGEDIFPTYIPQDEPFDDRPNLQSRDR
;
A
#
# COMPACT_ATOMS: atom_id res chain seq x y z
N MET A 1 32.12 -17.92 -33.45
CA MET A 1 30.82 -18.62 -33.41
C MET A 1 29.73 -17.62 -33.08
N ARG A 2 28.94 -17.21 -34.07
CA ARG A 2 27.76 -16.35 -33.91
C ARG A 2 26.56 -17.22 -34.28
N LEU A 3 25.63 -17.42 -33.35
CA LEU A 3 24.35 -18.06 -33.60
C LEU A 3 23.28 -16.97 -33.62
N SER A 4 22.75 -16.72 -34.81
CA SER A 4 21.61 -15.84 -35.06
C SER A 4 20.33 -16.63 -34.77
N ILE A 5 19.49 -16.13 -33.87
CA ILE A 5 18.14 -16.65 -33.64
C ILE A 5 17.18 -15.76 -34.43
N THR A 6 16.48 -16.35 -35.38
CA THR A 6 15.39 -15.71 -36.14
C THR A 6 14.07 -15.93 -35.39
N PHE A 7 13.39 -14.85 -35.03
CA PHE A 7 12.01 -14.87 -34.54
C PHE A 7 11.05 -14.85 -35.74
N ASP A 8 10.23 -15.89 -35.86
CA ASP A 8 9.15 -15.98 -36.83
C ASP A 8 7.87 -15.41 -36.19
N SER A 9 7.41 -14.29 -36.73
CA SER A 9 6.19 -13.61 -36.31
C SER A 9 5.08 -13.89 -37.32
N THR A 10 4.08 -14.69 -36.94
CA THR A 10 2.86 -14.89 -37.73
C THR A 10 1.67 -14.16 -37.07
N PRO A 11 0.94 -13.30 -37.81
CA PRO A 11 -0.38 -12.84 -37.40
C PRO A 11 -1.46 -13.61 -38.18
N VAL A 12 -2.39 -14.26 -37.49
CA VAL A 12 -3.59 -14.81 -38.12
C VAL A 12 -4.82 -14.14 -37.53
N SER A 13 -5.19 -13.04 -38.17
CA SER A 13 -6.54 -12.47 -38.14
C SER A 13 -7.51 -13.46 -38.78
N ALA A 14 -8.53 -13.90 -38.05
CA ALA A 14 -9.71 -14.54 -38.63
C ALA A 14 -10.98 -14.14 -37.89
N LEU A 15 -11.65 -13.17 -38.48
CA LEU A 15 -13.03 -12.77 -38.25
C LEU A 15 -13.98 -13.98 -38.32
N LEU A 16 -14.80 -14.21 -37.30
CA LEU A 16 -16.03 -14.99 -37.44
C LEU A 16 -17.21 -14.28 -36.76
N ARG A 17 -17.93 -13.57 -37.63
CA ARG A 17 -19.20 -12.87 -37.44
C ARG A 17 -20.30 -13.91 -37.20
N ARG A 18 -20.71 -14.13 -35.94
CA ARG A 18 -21.90 -14.95 -35.62
C ARG A 18 -23.11 -14.06 -35.42
N SER A 19 -23.91 -13.97 -36.49
CA SER A 19 -25.29 -13.50 -36.42
C SER A 19 -26.11 -14.46 -35.57
N PHE A 20 -26.59 -14.02 -34.41
CA PHE A 20 -27.66 -14.72 -33.69
C PHE A 20 -28.97 -13.98 -33.94
N ALA A 21 -29.86 -14.68 -34.65
CA ALA A 21 -31.20 -14.26 -34.96
C ALA A 21 -32.04 -14.13 -33.69
N THR A 22 -32.78 -13.03 -33.59
CA THR A 22 -33.82 -12.79 -32.60
C THR A 22 -35.00 -13.73 -32.83
N MET A 23 -35.42 -14.47 -31.79
CA MET A 23 -36.80 -14.95 -31.67
C MET A 23 -37.38 -14.44 -30.34
N ALA A 24 -38.56 -13.84 -30.45
CA ALA A 24 -39.40 -13.38 -29.36
C ALA A 24 -40.59 -14.33 -29.16
N ALA A 25 -41.30 -14.14 -28.03
CA ALA A 25 -42.55 -14.78 -27.54
C ALA A 25 -42.28 -15.89 -26.48
N THR A 26 -42.93 -15.99 -25.31
CA THR A 26 -44.22 -15.51 -24.77
C THR A 26 -44.19 -15.37 -23.24
N ALA A 27 -45.25 -14.77 -22.69
CA ALA A 27 -45.53 -14.45 -21.29
C ALA A 27 -45.61 -15.64 -20.30
N GLY A 28 -45.29 -15.34 -19.03
CA GLY A 28 -45.75 -16.07 -17.83
C GLY A 28 -44.72 -17.01 -17.21
N GLY A 29 -44.00 -16.56 -16.17
CA GLY A 29 -43.15 -17.43 -15.36
C GLY A 29 -42.51 -16.69 -14.18
N LEU A 30 -42.62 -17.26 -12.99
CA LEU A 30 -41.96 -16.84 -11.74
C LEU A 30 -40.51 -16.38 -12.02
N THR A 31 -40.19 -15.14 -11.68
CA THR A 31 -38.81 -14.66 -11.65
C THR A 31 -38.12 -15.23 -10.43
N LEU A 32 -37.56 -16.44 -10.56
CA LEU A 32 -36.52 -16.93 -9.67
C LEU A 32 -35.33 -15.97 -9.78
N THR A 33 -35.07 -15.20 -8.73
CA THR A 33 -33.87 -14.36 -8.61
C THR A 33 -32.67 -15.29 -8.48
N VAL A 34 -32.08 -15.69 -9.61
CA VAL A 34 -30.80 -16.40 -9.65
C VAL A 34 -29.76 -15.46 -9.04
N SER A 35 -29.35 -15.76 -7.82
CA SER A 35 -28.14 -15.22 -7.21
C SER A 35 -26.98 -15.75 -8.05
N ALA A 36 -26.44 -14.91 -8.92
CA ALA A 36 -25.22 -15.25 -9.65
C ALA A 36 -24.10 -15.47 -8.62
N PRO A 37 -23.32 -16.56 -8.73
CA PRO A 37 -22.14 -16.73 -7.88
C PRO A 37 -21.18 -15.59 -8.19
N VAL A 38 -20.82 -14.81 -7.17
CA VAL A 38 -19.71 -13.85 -7.27
C VAL A 38 -18.45 -14.69 -7.40
N SER A 39 -17.99 -14.88 -8.63
CA SER A 39 -16.66 -15.40 -8.88
C SER A 39 -15.65 -14.36 -8.38
N ALA A 40 -14.75 -14.78 -7.49
CA ALA A 40 -13.61 -13.98 -7.12
C ALA A 40 -12.77 -13.70 -8.38
N ILE A 41 -12.42 -12.44 -8.61
CA ILE A 41 -11.52 -12.04 -9.70
C ILE A 41 -10.10 -12.47 -9.27
N GLU A 42 -9.60 -13.55 -9.83
CA GLU A 42 -8.18 -13.87 -9.76
C GLU A 42 -7.45 -12.92 -10.71
N ILE A 43 -6.63 -12.02 -10.18
CA ILE A 43 -5.69 -11.24 -11.00
C ILE A 43 -4.58 -12.23 -11.38
N PRO A 44 -4.48 -12.63 -12.66
CA PRO A 44 -3.50 -13.62 -13.04
C PRO A 44 -2.10 -13.01 -12.94
N VAL A 45 -1.23 -13.62 -12.14
CA VAL A 45 0.21 -13.34 -12.21
C VAL A 45 0.73 -13.90 -13.53
N SER A 46 1.37 -13.06 -14.31
CA SER A 46 1.85 -13.34 -15.66
C SER A 46 3.37 -13.59 -15.68
N GLN A 47 3.87 -14.17 -16.79
CA GLN A 47 5.31 -14.28 -17.02
C GLN A 47 6.01 -12.92 -16.94
N ALA A 48 5.38 -11.86 -17.44
CA ALA A 48 5.93 -10.51 -17.43
C ALA A 48 6.17 -9.99 -16.00
N ASP A 49 5.36 -10.38 -15.02
CA ASP A 49 5.53 -9.95 -13.63
C ASP A 49 6.79 -10.57 -12.99
N TYR A 50 7.10 -11.83 -13.33
CA TYR A 50 8.33 -12.49 -12.91
C TYR A 50 9.55 -11.93 -13.65
N GLU A 51 9.42 -11.62 -14.94
CA GLU A 51 10.49 -10.99 -15.73
C GLU A 51 10.83 -9.60 -15.18
N SER A 52 9.82 -8.79 -14.82
CA SER A 52 10.01 -7.49 -14.16
C SER A 52 10.73 -7.67 -12.83
N CYS A 53 10.22 -8.54 -11.95
CA CYS A 53 10.85 -8.83 -10.67
C CYS A 53 12.33 -9.25 -10.81
N ALA A 54 12.60 -10.20 -11.71
CA ALA A 54 13.94 -10.70 -11.91
C ALA A 54 14.86 -9.62 -12.50
N GLY A 55 14.36 -8.84 -13.47
CA GLY A 55 15.08 -7.73 -14.06
C GLY A 55 15.48 -6.68 -13.03
N ASP A 56 14.53 -6.25 -12.21
CA ASP A 56 14.73 -5.26 -11.15
C ASP A 56 15.80 -5.75 -10.14
N LEU A 57 15.64 -6.96 -9.60
CA LEU A 57 16.57 -7.48 -8.59
C LEU A 57 17.97 -7.76 -9.14
N LEU A 58 18.08 -8.27 -10.37
CA LEU A 58 19.38 -8.47 -11.04
C LEU A 58 20.08 -7.13 -11.32
N ALA A 59 19.34 -6.11 -11.75
CA ALA A 59 19.86 -4.78 -12.00
C ALA A 59 20.38 -4.11 -10.71
N SER A 60 19.75 -4.40 -9.57
CA SER A 60 20.22 -3.98 -8.24
C SER A 60 21.40 -4.81 -7.71
N GLY A 61 21.95 -5.75 -8.50
CA GLY A 61 23.15 -6.52 -8.15
C GLY A 61 22.90 -7.76 -7.30
N ILE A 62 21.66 -8.24 -7.19
CA ILE A 62 21.33 -9.45 -6.43
C ILE A 62 21.72 -10.70 -7.23
N ALA A 63 22.30 -11.71 -6.55
CA ALA A 63 22.69 -12.97 -7.17
C ALA A 63 21.48 -13.74 -7.76
N SER A 64 21.67 -14.36 -8.92
CA SER A 64 20.58 -14.97 -9.71
C SER A 64 19.82 -16.10 -9.01
N ASP A 65 20.48 -16.86 -8.15
CA ASP A 65 19.87 -17.90 -7.32
C ASP A 65 18.92 -17.30 -6.27
N LEU A 66 19.33 -16.21 -5.61
CA LEU A 66 18.50 -15.47 -4.67
C LEU A 66 17.34 -14.75 -5.37
N VAL A 67 17.56 -14.23 -6.58
CA VAL A 67 16.49 -13.64 -7.41
C VAL A 67 15.42 -14.70 -7.74
N ALA A 68 15.83 -15.85 -8.26
CA ALA A 68 14.91 -16.93 -8.61
C ALA A 68 14.10 -17.41 -7.37
N ALA A 69 14.78 -17.58 -6.23
CA ALA A 69 14.12 -17.94 -4.98
C ALA A 69 13.17 -16.85 -4.45
N SER A 70 13.51 -15.58 -4.64
CA SER A 70 12.71 -14.46 -4.14
C SER A 70 11.48 -14.22 -4.99
N CYS A 71 11.64 -14.05 -6.31
CA CYS A 71 10.52 -13.82 -7.22
C CYS A 71 9.60 -15.05 -7.31
N GLY A 72 10.16 -16.27 -7.25
CA GLY A 72 9.37 -17.51 -7.36
C GLY A 72 8.54 -17.88 -6.13
N THR A 73 8.68 -17.19 -5.00
CA THR A 73 7.97 -17.51 -3.74
C THR A 73 6.97 -16.45 -3.30
N VAL A 74 6.91 -15.30 -3.98
CA VAL A 74 6.01 -14.19 -3.61
C VAL A 74 4.73 -14.20 -4.42
N PHE A 75 3.64 -13.72 -3.81
CA PHE A 75 2.33 -13.62 -4.46
C PHE A 75 2.26 -12.48 -5.49
N ARG A 76 3.07 -11.44 -5.33
CA ARG A 76 3.15 -10.28 -6.23
C ARG A 76 4.60 -10.01 -6.63
N PRO A 77 5.13 -10.69 -7.65
CA PRO A 77 6.54 -10.56 -8.03
C PRO A 77 6.89 -9.16 -8.53
N GLN A 78 6.06 -8.53 -9.36
CA GLN A 78 6.30 -7.17 -9.81
C GLN A 78 6.43 -6.19 -8.64
N ASP A 79 5.45 -6.19 -7.71
CA ASP A 79 5.48 -5.33 -6.51
C ASP A 79 6.74 -5.58 -5.66
N LEU A 80 7.22 -6.83 -5.58
CA LEU A 80 8.45 -7.14 -4.86
C LEU A 80 9.64 -6.41 -5.47
N GLY A 81 9.81 -6.50 -6.80
CA GLY A 81 10.89 -5.82 -7.52
C GLY A 81 10.85 -4.31 -7.30
N SER A 82 9.69 -3.69 -7.54
CA SER A 82 9.50 -2.25 -7.32
C SER A 82 9.76 -1.84 -5.87
N CYS A 83 9.29 -2.62 -4.88
CA CYS A 83 9.52 -2.31 -3.47
C CYS A 83 11.01 -2.24 -3.11
N VAL A 84 11.81 -3.19 -3.63
CA VAL A 84 13.25 -3.25 -3.35
C VAL A 84 13.98 -2.08 -4.00
N VAL A 85 13.68 -1.82 -5.28
CA VAL A 85 14.28 -0.71 -6.03
C VAL A 85 13.94 0.63 -5.36
N ASP A 86 12.65 0.87 -5.07
CA ASP A 86 12.20 2.12 -4.47
C ASP A 86 12.88 2.39 -3.12
N ILE A 87 12.98 1.39 -2.25
CA ILE A 87 13.64 1.55 -0.95
C ILE A 87 15.15 1.76 -1.13
N ALA A 88 15.82 0.97 -1.97
CA ALA A 88 17.26 1.05 -2.14
C ALA A 88 17.73 2.34 -2.83
N GLU A 89 16.93 2.90 -3.74
CA GLU A 89 17.27 4.14 -4.45
C GLU A 89 16.96 5.40 -3.65
N ASN A 90 15.93 5.37 -2.81
CA ASN A 90 15.44 6.56 -2.12
C ASN A 90 15.79 6.61 -0.63
N THR A 91 16.50 5.61 -0.11
CA THR A 91 16.91 5.54 1.30
C THR A 91 18.31 4.92 1.43
N PRO A 92 18.99 5.05 2.59
CA PRO A 92 20.30 4.43 2.81
C PRO A 92 20.23 2.92 3.13
N VAL A 93 19.10 2.25 2.90
CA VAL A 93 18.90 0.82 3.20
C VAL A 93 19.62 -0.03 2.15
N ASP A 94 20.35 -1.05 2.59
CA ASP A 94 21.02 -1.98 1.68
C ASP A 94 20.01 -2.78 0.85
N VAL A 95 20.36 -3.09 -0.40
CA VAL A 95 19.47 -3.82 -1.35
C VAL A 95 19.02 -5.17 -0.78
N ILE A 96 19.89 -5.91 -0.09
CA ILE A 96 19.53 -7.20 0.52
C ILE A 96 18.64 -7.01 1.73
N GLU A 97 18.85 -5.95 2.51
CA GLU A 97 17.98 -5.58 3.61
C GLU A 97 16.58 -5.16 3.11
N ALA A 98 16.51 -4.35 2.04
CA ALA A 98 15.26 -3.98 1.38
C ALA A 98 14.52 -5.22 0.89
N LEU A 99 15.21 -6.14 0.19
CA LEU A 99 14.66 -7.43 -0.24
C LEU A 99 14.09 -8.24 0.92
N SER A 100 14.85 -8.36 2.02
CA SER A 100 14.40 -9.07 3.21
C SER A 100 13.10 -8.49 3.77
N ASN A 101 12.98 -7.16 3.85
CA ASN A 101 11.79 -6.49 4.38
C ASN A 101 10.59 -6.56 3.42
N CYS A 102 10.79 -6.34 2.12
CA CYS A 102 9.73 -6.40 1.11
C CYS A 102 9.10 -7.80 1.00
N ARG A 103 9.88 -8.87 1.20
CA ARG A 103 9.36 -10.25 1.18
C ARG A 103 8.52 -10.63 2.40
N GLN A 104 8.61 -9.87 3.49
CA GLN A 104 7.89 -10.17 4.74
C GLN A 104 6.49 -9.56 4.80
N VAL A 105 6.12 -8.73 3.83
CA VAL A 105 4.82 -8.06 3.77
C VAL A 105 3.94 -8.59 2.64
N ARG A 106 2.62 -8.47 2.80
CA ARG A 106 1.65 -8.82 1.76
C ARG A 106 1.43 -7.71 0.72
N ARG A 107 1.83 -6.47 1.02
CA ARG A 107 1.66 -5.28 0.17
C ARG A 107 3.02 -4.57 0.03
N PRO A 108 3.95 -5.10 -0.79
CA PRO A 108 5.30 -4.55 -0.90
C PRO A 108 5.32 -3.08 -1.33
N LEU A 109 4.47 -2.70 -2.29
CA LEU A 109 4.43 -1.33 -2.79
C LEU A 109 4.05 -0.31 -1.70
N GLU A 110 3.09 -0.64 -0.83
CA GLU A 110 2.75 0.25 0.30
C GLU A 110 3.86 0.35 1.34
N LEU A 111 4.60 -0.74 1.58
CA LEU A 111 5.78 -0.69 2.45
C LEU A 111 6.80 0.30 1.89
N ALA A 112 7.11 0.18 0.60
CA ALA A 112 8.04 1.08 -0.07
C ALA A 112 7.58 2.54 0.00
N THR A 113 6.33 2.82 -0.37
CA THR A 113 5.73 4.16 -0.24
C THR A 113 5.82 4.69 1.19
N CYS A 114 5.50 3.86 2.19
CA CYS A 114 5.56 4.28 3.59
C CYS A 114 6.99 4.68 4.02
N VAL A 115 7.96 3.84 3.68
CA VAL A 115 9.36 4.02 4.08
C VAL A 115 9.98 5.23 3.38
N THR A 116 9.84 5.31 2.05
CA THR A 116 10.41 6.39 1.26
C THR A 116 9.73 7.72 1.57
N HIS A 117 8.41 7.75 1.80
CA HIS A 117 7.69 8.97 2.13
C HIS A 117 8.10 9.54 3.48
N ILE A 118 8.21 8.71 4.54
CA ILE A 118 8.71 9.17 5.84
C ILE A 118 10.17 9.61 5.73
N HIS A 119 11.02 8.82 5.05
CA HIS A 119 12.44 9.12 4.91
C HIS A 119 12.70 10.46 4.21
N THR A 120 11.99 10.71 3.10
CA THR A 120 12.20 11.91 2.27
C THR A 120 11.54 13.16 2.85
N MET A 121 10.41 13.02 3.53
CA MET A 121 9.67 14.18 4.02
C MET A 121 10.01 14.58 5.44
N THR A 122 10.55 13.70 6.27
CA THR A 122 10.87 14.02 7.67
C THR A 122 12.36 14.26 7.89
N LYS A 123 12.71 15.01 8.93
CA LYS A 123 14.11 15.33 9.25
C LYS A 123 14.73 14.24 10.11
N ASP A 124 15.84 13.67 9.64
CA ASP A 124 16.64 12.66 10.35
C ASP A 124 15.83 11.48 10.93
N PRO A 125 14.97 10.82 10.14
CA PRO A 125 14.27 9.64 10.62
C PRO A 125 15.25 8.46 10.75
N ALA A 126 15.22 7.78 11.90
CA ALA A 126 15.96 6.55 12.10
C ALA A 126 15.42 5.46 11.15
N ILE A 127 16.09 5.22 10.02
CA ILE A 127 15.56 4.43 8.90
C ILE A 127 15.16 2.99 9.29
N GLY A 128 15.92 2.35 10.19
CA GLY A 128 15.57 1.02 10.69
C GLY A 128 14.28 1.01 11.51
N GLU A 129 13.99 2.09 12.23
CA GLU A 129 12.73 2.26 12.96
C GLU A 129 11.56 2.50 12.00
N VAL A 130 11.78 3.30 10.94
CA VAL A 130 10.78 3.52 9.88
C VAL A 130 10.40 2.19 9.22
N LEU A 131 11.39 1.39 8.82
CA LEU A 131 11.17 0.06 8.23
C LEU A 131 10.35 -0.85 9.14
N ASP A 132 10.73 -0.98 10.42
CA ASP A 132 10.00 -1.85 11.36
C ASP A 132 8.54 -1.40 11.52
N ARG A 133 8.31 -0.09 11.67
CA ARG A 133 6.96 0.45 11.89
C ARG A 133 6.09 0.37 10.64
N CYS A 134 6.63 0.70 9.46
CA CYS A 134 5.90 0.55 8.21
C CYS A 134 5.52 -0.91 7.95
N ARG A 135 6.41 -1.87 8.24
CA ARG A 135 6.13 -3.32 8.12
C ARG A 135 5.05 -3.80 9.10
N ARG A 136 5.03 -3.24 10.31
CA ARG A 136 4.07 -3.62 11.37
C ARG A 136 2.73 -2.92 11.25
N SER A 137 2.66 -1.82 10.50
CA SER A 137 1.41 -1.12 10.23
C SER A 137 0.49 -1.97 9.36
N LEU A 138 -0.79 -2.01 9.73
CA LEU A 138 -1.84 -2.63 8.89
C LEU A 138 -2.16 -1.77 7.65
N LEU A 139 -1.91 -0.46 7.74
CA LEU A 139 -2.18 0.54 6.70
C LEU A 139 -0.94 1.45 6.55
N PRO A 140 0.12 0.98 5.87
CA PRO A 140 1.40 1.70 5.80
C PRO A 140 1.27 3.12 5.24
N GLU A 141 0.44 3.33 4.22
CA GLU A 141 0.23 4.66 3.65
C GLU A 141 -0.42 5.64 4.63
N ARG A 142 -1.47 5.21 5.35
CA ARG A 142 -2.12 6.07 6.37
C ARG A 142 -1.15 6.40 7.50
N PHE A 143 -0.36 5.42 7.93
CA PHE A 143 0.68 5.61 8.92
C PHE A 143 1.71 6.66 8.47
N ALA A 144 2.24 6.55 7.25
CA ALA A 144 3.19 7.52 6.71
C ALA A 144 2.59 8.93 6.60
N ASN A 145 1.36 9.05 6.11
CA ASN A 145 0.66 10.34 6.02
C ASN A 145 0.48 10.99 7.40
N CYS A 146 0.13 10.20 8.43
CA CYS A 146 0.06 10.68 9.80
C CYS A 146 1.43 11.21 10.25
N VAL A 147 2.49 10.40 10.14
CA VAL A 147 3.83 10.74 10.61
C VAL A 147 4.36 12.00 9.92
N VAL A 148 4.27 12.07 8.60
CA VAL A 148 4.73 13.23 7.82
C VAL A 148 3.92 14.48 8.18
N GLY A 149 2.59 14.36 8.28
CA GLY A 149 1.71 15.48 8.58
C GLY A 149 1.95 16.11 9.95
N VAL A 150 2.21 15.32 10.98
CA VAL A 150 2.49 15.85 12.33
C VAL A 150 3.97 16.21 12.54
N SER A 151 4.88 15.61 11.77
CA SER A 151 6.31 15.92 11.85
C SER A 151 6.65 17.19 11.07
N ASN A 152 5.85 17.58 10.08
CA ASN A 152 6.07 18.79 9.29
C ASN A 152 4.75 19.56 9.09
N PRO A 153 4.21 20.18 10.16
CA PRO A 153 2.96 20.92 10.06
C PRO A 153 3.10 22.12 9.12
N ILE A 154 2.25 22.18 8.10
CA ILE A 154 2.22 23.32 7.16
C ILE A 154 1.61 24.56 7.85
N ASN A 155 0.68 24.36 8.77
CA ASN A 155 -0.17 25.42 9.31
C ASN A 155 0.36 26.06 10.60
N ASP A 156 1.20 25.35 11.37
CA ASP A 156 1.80 25.87 12.59
C ASP A 156 3.21 25.28 12.81
N PRO A 157 4.28 26.01 12.42
CA PRO A 157 5.65 25.56 12.59
C PRO A 157 6.04 25.31 14.06
N LYS A 158 5.26 25.82 15.03
CA LYS A 158 5.50 25.60 16.46
C LYS A 158 5.03 24.22 16.92
N PHE A 159 4.17 23.56 16.16
CA PHE A 159 3.65 22.22 16.45
C PHE A 159 4.45 21.11 15.73
N GLN A 160 5.78 21.17 15.80
CA GLN A 160 6.62 20.14 15.18
C GLN A 160 6.96 19.06 16.21
N ILE A 161 6.51 17.83 15.97
CA ILE A 161 6.86 16.65 16.78
C ILE A 161 8.02 15.92 16.07
N PRO A 162 9.05 15.44 16.79
CA PRO A 162 10.12 14.68 16.16
C PRO A 162 9.59 13.38 15.53
N PRO A 163 10.18 12.89 14.40
CA PRO A 163 9.64 11.74 13.68
C PRO A 163 9.49 10.48 14.51
N SER A 164 10.40 10.23 15.46
CA SER A 164 10.30 9.10 16.39
C SER A 164 9.05 9.17 17.28
N GLU A 165 8.69 10.35 17.77
CA GLU A 165 7.50 10.54 18.61
C GLU A 165 6.22 10.53 17.76
N ALA A 166 6.25 11.11 16.56
CA ALA A 166 5.18 11.02 15.58
C ALA A 166 4.87 9.56 15.22
N MET A 167 5.92 8.77 14.93
CA MET A 167 5.81 7.35 14.63
C MET A 167 5.23 6.52 15.79
N ARG A 168 5.50 6.90 17.04
CA ARG A 168 4.86 6.28 18.22
C ARG A 168 3.38 6.65 18.31
N SER A 169 3.05 7.92 18.10
CA SER A 169 1.66 8.38 18.20
C SER A 169 0.78 7.86 17.07
N CYS A 170 1.32 7.75 15.86
CA CYS A 170 0.60 7.35 14.66
C CYS A 170 0.39 5.84 14.52
N ILE A 171 1.25 5.00 15.14
CA ILE A 171 1.07 3.53 15.08
C ILE A 171 -0.07 3.07 16.00
N ASP A 172 -0.33 3.83 17.06
CA ASP A 172 -1.37 3.56 18.06
C ASP A 172 -2.72 4.18 17.69
N ALA A 173 -2.80 4.91 16.56
CA ALA A 173 -4.04 5.53 16.11
C ALA A 173 -5.08 4.42 15.87
N PRO A 174 -6.14 4.36 16.71
CA PRO A 174 -7.12 3.30 16.58
C PRO A 174 -7.77 3.42 15.20
N ASP A 175 -7.87 2.29 14.50
CA ASP A 175 -8.82 2.12 13.39
C ASP A 175 -10.24 2.19 13.99
N LEU A 176 -10.64 3.39 14.37
CA LEU A 176 -12.02 3.71 14.69
C LEU A 176 -12.75 3.63 13.35
N GLY A 177 -13.31 2.45 13.07
CA GLY A 177 -14.44 2.37 12.15
C GLY A 177 -15.45 3.45 12.54
N GLU A 178 -16.18 3.99 11.58
CA GLU A 178 -17.14 5.09 11.75
C GLU A 178 -18.21 4.84 12.84
N ASP A 179 -18.24 3.65 13.43
CA ASP A 179 -19.18 3.17 14.45
C ASP A 179 -18.86 3.59 15.91
N ILE A 180 -17.77 4.33 16.19
CA ILE A 180 -17.45 4.80 17.56
C ILE A 180 -17.49 6.34 17.70
N PHE A 181 -18.32 7.01 16.92
CA PHE A 181 -18.86 8.30 17.40
C PHE A 181 -19.99 7.98 18.36
N PRO A 182 -19.87 8.27 19.68
CA PRO A 182 -21.03 8.16 20.56
C PRO A 182 -22.10 9.11 20.02
N THR A 183 -23.22 8.56 19.56
CA THR A 183 -24.44 9.33 19.22
C THR A 183 -25.09 9.95 20.46
N TYR A 184 -24.51 9.74 21.63
CA TYR A 184 -24.94 10.33 22.89
C TYR A 184 -24.18 11.63 23.15
N ILE A 185 -24.82 12.76 22.82
CA ILE A 185 -24.53 14.04 23.46
C ILE A 185 -25.35 14.05 24.75
N PRO A 186 -24.74 14.05 25.95
CA PRO A 186 -25.48 14.35 27.17
C PRO A 186 -26.01 15.79 27.03
N GLN A 187 -27.26 15.94 26.65
CA GLN A 187 -28.02 17.15 26.90
C GLN A 187 -28.30 17.11 28.40
N ASP A 188 -27.65 17.98 29.17
CA ASP A 188 -27.99 18.39 30.56
C ASP A 188 -26.73 18.52 31.45
N GLU A 189 -25.78 19.35 31.03
CA GLU A 189 -24.94 20.07 32.00
C GLU A 189 -25.28 21.56 31.84
N PRO A 190 -25.99 22.19 32.81
CA PRO A 190 -26.26 23.61 32.77
C PRO A 190 -24.94 24.37 32.73
N PHE A 191 -24.75 25.19 31.70
CA PHE A 191 -23.63 26.12 31.60
C PHE A 191 -23.77 27.15 32.73
N ASP A 192 -23.08 26.93 33.86
CA ASP A 192 -23.01 27.91 34.95
C ASP A 192 -22.02 29.02 34.54
N ASP A 193 -22.54 30.05 33.89
CA ASP A 193 -21.83 31.30 33.54
C ASP A 193 -21.55 32.15 34.81
N ARG A 194 -20.81 31.58 35.77
CA ARG A 194 -20.24 32.34 36.87
C ARG A 194 -18.80 32.73 36.53
N PRO A 195 -18.49 34.02 36.28
CA PRO A 195 -17.12 34.46 36.17
C PRO A 195 -16.40 34.26 37.52
N ASN A 196 -15.35 33.44 37.51
CA ASN A 196 -14.51 33.16 38.66
C ASN A 196 -13.67 34.41 39.01
N LEU A 197 -14.24 35.28 39.84
CA LEU A 197 -13.55 36.39 40.51
C LEU A 197 -12.73 35.87 41.69
N GLN A 198 -11.67 35.11 41.42
CA GLN A 198 -10.72 34.68 42.45
C GLN A 198 -9.32 34.44 41.88
N SER A 199 -8.65 35.53 41.47
CA SER A 199 -7.18 35.62 41.44
C SER A 199 -6.69 37.07 41.25
N ARG A 200 -7.29 38.04 41.96
CA ARG A 200 -6.56 39.25 42.38
C ARG A 200 -6.11 39.01 43.80
N ASP A 201 -4.86 38.56 43.96
CA ASP A 201 -3.94 38.81 45.07
C ASP A 201 -2.91 37.68 45.18
N ARG A 202 -1.84 37.78 44.37
CA ARG A 202 -0.46 37.57 44.84
C ARG A 202 0.55 38.15 43.85
#